data_AF-A0A2E9T7D3-F1
#
_entry.id   AF-A0A2E9T7D3-F1
#
_cell.length_a   1.000
_cell.length_b   1.000
_cell.length_c   1.000
_cell.angle_alpha   90.00
_cell.angle_beta   90.00
_cell.angle_gamma   90.00
#
_symmetry.space_group_name_H-M   'P 1'
#
loop_
_entity.id
_entity.type
_entity.pdbx_description
1 polymer ?
#
loop_
_entity_poly.entity_id
_entity_poly.type
_entity_poly.pdbx_seq_one_letter_code
_entity_poly.pdbx_strand_id
1 'polypeptide(L)'
;MRSIRLILIIIFLAFSSCEKESIYIEKSTDLKCSDYPYVGKLVLKGLCLNYTIEFISPKEDNLELIETNWTDDEFSGKSYNNVFRLGSICSFPSDIEEGDKFSFNIISTYEDSCIVCKAYSPTPKKTIYIEVCN
;
A
#
# COMPACT_ATOMS: atom_id res chain seq x y z
N MET A 1 67.37 0.52 29.55
CA MET A 1 66.80 1.26 30.70
C MET A 1 65.35 1.60 30.38
N ARG A 2 64.43 1.17 31.25
CA ARG A 2 63.22 1.88 31.72
C ARG A 2 62.45 2.72 30.66
N SER A 3 61.23 2.42 30.22
CA SER A 3 59.96 2.09 30.91
C SER A 3 58.93 3.17 30.56
N ILE A 4 57.66 2.77 30.32
CA ILE A 4 56.42 3.56 30.55
C ILE A 4 56.11 4.65 29.52
N ARG A 5 54.89 4.92 29.01
CA ARG A 5 53.52 4.34 28.97
C ARG A 5 52.80 5.16 27.87
N LEU A 6 52.12 4.53 26.93
CA LEU A 6 50.65 4.55 26.79
C LEU A 6 49.95 5.91 27.06
N ILE A 7 49.79 6.77 26.05
CA ILE A 7 48.82 7.90 25.99
C ILE A 7 48.41 8.00 24.50
N LEU A 8 47.28 7.38 24.12
CA LEU A 8 45.94 7.99 23.98
C LEU A 8 45.78 8.82 22.69
N ILE A 9 45.35 8.11 21.63
CA ILE A 9 44.28 8.42 20.67
C ILE A 9 43.73 9.87 20.76
N ILE A 10 44.05 10.68 19.75
CA ILE A 10 43.39 11.97 19.46
C ILE A 10 43.08 11.93 17.95
N ILE A 11 41.85 11.53 17.60
CA ILE A 11 40.77 12.43 17.15
C ILE A 11 41.12 13.12 15.83
N PHE A 12 40.53 12.65 14.73
CA PHE A 12 39.65 13.44 13.86
C PHE A 12 38.98 12.49 12.85
N LEU A 13 38.00 11.73 13.35
CA LEU A 13 37.00 11.10 12.50
C LEU A 13 36.10 12.23 11.98
N ALA A 14 36.36 12.71 10.76
CA ALA A 14 35.44 13.54 10.02
C ALA A 14 34.27 12.66 9.53
N PHE A 15 33.41 12.24 10.45
CA PHE A 15 32.07 11.81 10.09
C PHE A 15 31.27 13.08 9.83
N SER A 16 31.17 13.48 8.56
CA SER A 16 30.09 14.34 8.10
C SER A 16 28.78 13.57 8.26
N SER A 17 28.20 13.64 9.46
CA SER A 17 26.82 13.21 9.70
C SER A 17 25.92 14.17 8.92
N CYS A 18 25.45 13.72 7.76
CA CYS A 18 24.39 14.39 7.03
C CYS A 18 23.09 14.03 7.75
N GLU A 19 22.57 14.96 8.56
CA GLU A 19 21.24 14.83 9.15
C GLU A 19 20.24 15.01 8.01
N LYS A 20 19.66 13.90 7.53
CA LYS A 20 18.51 13.97 6.63
C LYS A 20 17.34 14.44 7.46
N GLU A 21 16.98 15.70 7.29
CA GLU A 21 15.70 16.24 7.76
C GLU A 21 14.59 15.53 6.98
N SER A 22 13.98 14.51 7.61
CA SER A 22 12.77 13.91 7.10
C SER A 22 11.62 14.86 7.38
N ILE A 23 11.11 15.48 6.33
CA ILE A 23 9.82 16.18 6.37
C ILE A 23 8.77 15.12 6.69
N TYR A 24 8.27 15.13 7.93
CA TYR A 24 7.05 14.43 8.28
C TYR A 24 5.90 15.23 7.68
N ILE A 25 5.38 14.76 6.55
CA ILE A 25 4.08 15.20 6.09
C ILE A 25 3.08 14.58 7.06
N GLU A 26 2.52 15.39 7.96
CA GLU A 26 1.38 14.97 8.77
C GLU A 26 0.27 14.53 7.82
N LYS A 27 0.02 13.21 7.80
CA LYS A 27 -1.15 12.60 7.17
C LYS A 27 -2.36 13.35 7.72
N SER A 28 -3.07 14.08 6.85
CA SER A 28 -4.23 14.87 7.23
C SER A 28 -5.22 13.99 7.99
N THR A 29 -5.28 14.17 9.30
CA THR A 29 -6.30 13.64 10.20
C THR A 29 -7.63 14.27 9.82
N ASP A 30 -8.38 13.58 8.97
CA ASP A 30 -9.84 13.40 9.02
C ASP A 30 -10.35 13.08 7.62
N LEU A 31 -9.92 11.93 7.09
CA LEU A 31 -10.58 11.35 5.94
C LEU A 31 -11.85 10.63 6.40
N LYS A 32 -12.90 11.44 6.64
CA LYS A 32 -14.19 10.93 7.09
C LYS A 32 -14.80 10.07 5.99
N CYS A 33 -15.14 8.83 6.33
CA CYS A 33 -16.01 8.01 5.48
C CYS A 33 -17.27 8.79 5.11
N SER A 34 -17.86 8.42 3.97
CA SER A 34 -19.28 8.70 3.75
C SER A 34 -20.13 8.05 4.85
N ASP A 35 -21.40 8.40 4.96
CA ASP A 35 -22.30 7.78 5.94
C ASP A 35 -22.43 6.25 5.77
N TYR A 36 -22.10 5.74 4.58
CA TYR A 36 -22.22 4.33 4.23
C TYR A 36 -21.02 3.86 3.39
N PRO A 37 -19.83 3.70 4.00
CA PRO A 37 -18.66 3.23 3.28
C PRO A 37 -18.81 1.77 2.88
N TYR A 38 -18.14 1.39 1.80
CA TYR A 38 -17.97 -0.01 1.43
C TYR A 38 -16.93 -0.67 2.31
N VAL A 39 -16.89 -2.01 2.29
CA VAL A 39 -15.91 -2.79 3.05
C VAL A 39 -15.10 -3.64 2.09
N GLY A 40 -13.79 -3.56 2.22
CA GLY A 40 -12.83 -4.32 1.43
C GLY A 40 -12.01 -5.25 2.31
N LYS A 41 -11.40 -6.25 1.68
CA LYS A 41 -10.32 -7.05 2.26
C LYS A 41 -9.14 -7.11 1.29
N LEU A 42 -7.94 -6.82 1.76
CA LEU A 42 -6.74 -7.02 0.94
C LEU A 42 -6.48 -8.53 0.85
N VAL A 43 -6.69 -9.14 -0.31
CA VAL A 43 -6.56 -10.59 -0.49
C VAL A 43 -5.27 -11.00 -1.17
N LEU A 44 -4.62 -10.08 -1.89
CA LEU A 44 -3.30 -10.30 -2.49
C LEU A 44 -2.54 -8.97 -2.58
N LYS A 45 -1.37 -8.92 -1.95
CA LYS A 45 -0.42 -7.80 -1.95
C LYS A 45 0.68 -8.09 -2.97
N GLY A 46 0.34 -7.91 -4.25
CA GLY A 46 1.25 -8.15 -5.37
C GLY A 46 2.44 -7.19 -5.43
N LEU A 47 3.42 -7.55 -6.25
CA LEU A 47 4.59 -6.73 -6.53
C LEU A 47 4.20 -5.41 -7.21
N CYS A 48 4.94 -4.34 -6.89
CA CYS A 48 4.73 -3.00 -7.44
C CYS A 48 3.31 -2.46 -7.23
N LEU A 49 2.75 -2.70 -6.05
CA LEU A 49 1.44 -2.21 -5.61
C LEU A 49 0.25 -2.74 -6.44
N ASN A 50 0.46 -3.84 -7.18
CA ASN A 50 -0.61 -4.54 -7.86
C ASN A 50 -1.43 -5.35 -6.86
N TYR A 51 -2.31 -4.65 -6.16
CA TYR A 51 -3.10 -5.21 -5.08
C TYR A 51 -4.47 -5.67 -5.58
N THR A 52 -4.90 -6.82 -5.06
CA THR A 52 -6.23 -7.36 -5.29
C THR A 52 -7.05 -7.21 -4.02
N ILE A 53 -8.19 -6.54 -4.13
CA ILE A 53 -9.11 -6.28 -3.04
C ILE A 53 -10.39 -7.06 -3.28
N GLU A 54 -10.82 -7.83 -2.29
CA GLU A 54 -12.16 -8.40 -2.24
C GLU A 54 -13.15 -7.33 -1.76
N PHE A 55 -14.19 -7.08 -2.55
CA PHE A 55 -15.33 -6.28 -2.17
C PHE A 55 -16.25 -7.15 -1.31
N ILE A 56 -16.35 -6.85 -0.01
CA ILE A 56 -17.23 -7.56 0.91
C ILE A 56 -18.67 -7.09 0.71
N SER A 57 -19.56 -8.04 0.41
CA SER A 57 -21.00 -7.81 0.24
C SER A 57 -21.31 -6.71 -0.80
N PRO A 58 -20.83 -6.84 -2.06
CA PRO A 58 -21.15 -5.89 -3.11
C PRO A 58 -22.67 -5.88 -3.34
N LYS A 59 -23.23 -4.70 -3.62
CA LYS A 59 -24.62 -4.58 -4.06
C LYS A 59 -24.71 -4.86 -5.56
N GLU A 60 -25.92 -5.06 -6.07
CA GLU A 60 -26.18 -5.38 -7.48
C GLU A 60 -25.54 -4.35 -8.44
N ASP A 61 -25.60 -3.07 -8.10
CA ASP A 61 -25.02 -1.95 -8.85
C ASP A 61 -23.47 -1.93 -8.82
N ASN A 62 -22.85 -2.71 -7.93
CA ASN A 62 -21.39 -2.81 -7.83
C ASN A 62 -20.81 -4.03 -8.57
N LEU A 63 -21.65 -4.98 -9.00
CA LEU A 63 -21.19 -6.23 -9.62
C LEU A 63 -20.45 -5.98 -10.94
N GLU A 64 -20.79 -4.93 -11.67
CA GLU A 64 -20.10 -4.57 -12.93
C GLU A 64 -18.68 -4.01 -12.71
N LEU A 65 -18.38 -3.56 -11.48
CA LEU A 65 -17.11 -2.97 -11.10
C LEU A 65 -16.07 -4.00 -10.65
N ILE A 66 -16.48 -5.25 -10.46
CA ILE A 66 -15.64 -6.32 -9.91
C ILE A 66 -15.64 -7.56 -10.81
N GLU A 67 -14.70 -8.46 -10.57
CA GLU A 67 -14.74 -9.82 -11.08
C GLU A 67 -15.30 -10.73 -10.00
N THR A 68 -16.47 -11.32 -10.27
CA THR A 68 -17.13 -12.23 -9.32
C THR A 68 -16.30 -13.48 -9.05
N ASN A 69 -15.48 -13.91 -10.02
CA ASN A 69 -14.45 -14.91 -9.87
C ASN A 69 -13.23 -14.53 -10.72
N TRP A 70 -12.06 -14.50 -10.09
CA TRP A 70 -10.77 -14.29 -10.75
C TRP A 70 -9.76 -15.30 -10.20
N THR A 71 -8.93 -15.87 -11.07
CA THR A 71 -7.88 -16.82 -10.67
C THR A 71 -6.52 -16.25 -11.05
N ASP A 72 -5.59 -16.29 -10.10
CA ASP A 72 -4.18 -15.98 -10.35
C ASP A 72 -3.49 -17.17 -11.06
N ASP A 73 -3.83 -17.37 -12.33
CA ASP A 73 -3.33 -18.51 -13.11
C ASP A 73 -1.83 -18.43 -13.42
N GLU A 74 -1.22 -17.25 -13.27
CA GLU A 74 0.19 -17.02 -13.61
C GLU A 74 1.14 -17.36 -12.46
N PHE A 75 0.73 -17.20 -11.19
CA PHE A 75 1.62 -17.41 -10.04
C PHE A 75 1.11 -18.48 -9.07
N SER A 76 -0.05 -18.26 -8.43
CA SER A 76 -0.49 -19.11 -7.31
C SER A 76 -1.53 -20.16 -7.66
N GLY A 77 -2.25 -20.01 -8.77
CA GLY A 77 -3.41 -20.83 -9.14
C GLY A 77 -4.61 -20.68 -8.19
N LYS A 78 -4.60 -19.69 -7.30
CA LYS A 78 -5.67 -19.45 -6.33
C LYS A 78 -6.79 -18.62 -6.96
N SER A 79 -8.03 -19.02 -6.69
CA SER A 79 -9.21 -18.25 -7.07
C SER A 79 -9.69 -17.36 -5.94
N TYR A 80 -10.12 -16.16 -6.30
CA TYR A 80 -10.69 -15.14 -5.43
C TYR A 80 -12.04 -14.71 -5.99
N ASN A 81 -12.96 -14.32 -5.11
CA ASN A 81 -14.31 -13.93 -5.49
C ASN A 81 -14.56 -12.47 -5.18
N ASN A 82 -15.41 -11.82 -5.98
CA ASN A 82 -15.81 -10.43 -5.82
C ASN A 82 -14.63 -9.46 -5.73
N VAL A 83 -13.62 -9.63 -6.58
CA VAL A 83 -12.35 -8.89 -6.49
C VAL A 83 -12.20 -7.82 -7.55
N PHE A 84 -11.39 -6.81 -7.24
CA PHE A 84 -10.92 -5.80 -8.19
C PHE A 84 -9.45 -5.45 -7.93
N ARG A 85 -8.80 -4.89 -8.94
CA ARG A 85 -7.48 -4.28 -8.85
C ARG A 85 -7.59 -2.89 -8.22
N LEU A 86 -6.76 -2.62 -7.22
CA LEU A 86 -6.60 -1.27 -6.68
C LEU A 86 -6.00 -0.32 -7.72
N GLY A 87 -6.72 0.75 -8.05
CA GLY A 87 -6.23 1.83 -8.92
C GLY A 87 -5.51 2.94 -8.18
N SER A 88 -5.96 3.29 -6.97
CA SER A 88 -5.44 4.39 -6.14
C SER A 88 -4.24 3.99 -5.28
N ILE A 89 -3.21 3.44 -5.92
CA ILE A 89 -2.08 2.78 -5.25
C ILE A 89 -1.23 3.71 -4.38
N CYS A 90 -1.12 4.99 -4.72
CA CYS A 90 -0.26 5.94 -4.02
C CYS A 90 -0.89 6.47 -2.71
N SER A 91 -2.21 6.46 -2.62
CA SER A 91 -2.94 6.88 -1.41
C SER A 91 -3.33 5.71 -0.51
N PHE A 92 -3.04 4.47 -0.93
CA PHE A 92 -3.38 3.29 -0.15
C PHE A 92 -2.48 3.16 1.09
N PRO A 93 -3.04 3.02 2.31
CA PRO A 93 -2.25 2.95 3.53
C PRO A 93 -1.29 1.76 3.53
N SER A 94 -0.02 2.01 3.85
CA SER A 94 1.05 1.01 3.82
C SER A 94 0.98 0.00 4.96
N ASP A 95 0.22 0.33 6.01
CA ASP A 95 -0.01 -0.47 7.22
C ASP A 95 -1.09 -1.54 7.05
N ILE A 96 -1.81 -1.56 5.92
CA ILE A 96 -2.77 -2.61 5.58
C ILE A 96 -2.03 -3.80 4.95
N GLU A 97 -2.25 -4.98 5.54
CA GLU A 97 -1.63 -6.23 5.12
C GLU A 97 -2.65 -7.23 4.54
N GLU A 98 -2.15 -8.29 3.89
CA GLU A 98 -3.01 -9.36 3.38
C GLU A 98 -3.83 -9.97 4.52
N GLY A 99 -5.14 -10.08 4.29
CA GLY A 99 -6.09 -10.55 5.28
C GLY A 99 -6.87 -9.44 5.98
N ASP A 100 -6.33 -8.21 6.01
CA ASP A 100 -6.95 -7.10 6.71
C ASP A 100 -8.21 -6.60 5.99
N LYS A 101 -9.17 -6.16 6.81
CA LYS A 101 -10.41 -5.53 6.36
C LYS A 101 -10.35 -4.04 6.63
N PHE A 102 -10.91 -3.26 5.71
CA PHE A 102 -10.96 -1.80 5.84
C PHE A 102 -12.21 -1.25 5.17
N SER A 103 -12.63 -0.07 5.61
CA SER A 103 -13.72 0.69 5.00
C SER A 103 -13.17 1.62 3.91
N PHE A 104 -13.91 1.80 2.82
CA PHE A 104 -13.49 2.66 1.73
C PHE A 104 -14.67 3.35 1.02
N ASN A 105 -14.38 4.49 0.41
CA ASN A 105 -15.25 5.12 -0.59
C ASN A 105 -14.69 4.83 -2.00
N ILE A 106 -15.57 4.72 -3.00
CA ILE A 106 -15.16 4.71 -4.42
C ILE A 106 -15.02 6.17 -4.87
N ILE A 107 -13.91 6.48 -5.54
CA ILE A 107 -13.62 7.83 -6.04
C ILE A 107 -13.55 7.82 -7.57
N SER A 108 -13.94 8.92 -8.21
CA SER A 108 -13.91 9.07 -9.67
C SER A 108 -12.64 9.73 -10.20
N THR A 109 -11.91 10.44 -9.33
CA THR A 109 -10.69 11.15 -9.67
C THR A 109 -9.55 10.67 -8.78
N TYR A 110 -8.40 10.42 -9.39
CA TYR A 110 -7.19 10.02 -8.68
C TYR A 110 -5.99 10.50 -9.50
N GLU A 111 -5.04 11.15 -8.81
CA GLU A 111 -3.80 11.64 -9.42
C GLU A 111 -2.62 10.81 -8.93
N ASP A 112 -1.93 10.18 -9.87
CA ASP A 112 -0.72 9.42 -9.60
C ASP A 112 0.44 10.36 -9.25
N SER A 113 1.00 10.19 -8.06
CA SER A 113 2.14 10.99 -7.59
C SER A 113 3.32 10.15 -7.09
N CYS A 114 3.18 8.82 -7.05
CA CYS A 114 4.20 7.93 -6.52
C CYS A 114 4.92 7.12 -7.60
N ILE A 115 6.18 6.80 -7.33
CA ILE A 115 7.01 5.98 -8.21
C ILE A 115 6.69 4.51 -7.94
N VAL A 116 6.27 3.78 -8.97
CA VAL A 116 6.09 2.33 -8.92
C VAL A 116 7.17 1.60 -9.70
N CYS A 117 7.52 0.40 -9.22
CA CYS A 117 8.44 -0.48 -9.94
C CYS A 117 7.74 -1.13 -11.16
N LYS A 118 8.52 -1.71 -12.08
CA LYS A 118 8.02 -2.30 -13.34
C LYS A 118 7.75 -3.82 -13.27
N ALA A 119 7.87 -4.42 -12.08
CA ALA A 119 7.67 -5.86 -11.87
C ALA A 119 6.24 -6.12 -11.37
N TYR A 120 5.29 -6.16 -12.29
CA TYR A 120 3.87 -6.26 -11.97
C TYR A 120 3.43 -7.70 -11.69
N SER A 121 2.79 -7.93 -10.54
CA SER A 121 1.98 -9.15 -10.32
C SER A 121 0.68 -9.10 -11.11
N PRO A 122 0.07 -10.23 -11.47
CA PRO A 122 -1.23 -10.25 -12.12
C PRO A 122 -2.28 -9.80 -11.12
N THR A 123 -3.33 -9.22 -11.67
CA THR A 123 -4.46 -8.69 -10.93
C THR A 123 -5.72 -8.92 -11.75
N PRO A 124 -6.90 -8.76 -11.15
CA PRO A 124 -8.12 -8.58 -11.91
C PRO A 124 -7.96 -7.45 -12.95
N LYS A 125 -8.67 -7.57 -14.07
CA LYS A 125 -8.81 -6.55 -15.11
C LYS A 125 -9.65 -5.39 -14.61
N LYS A 126 -10.70 -5.67 -13.82
CA LYS A 126 -11.56 -4.64 -13.24
C LYS A 126 -10.78 -3.81 -12.21
N THR A 127 -10.70 -2.50 -12.44
CA THR A 127 -9.93 -1.57 -11.61
C THR A 127 -10.87 -0.57 -10.96
N ILE A 128 -10.71 -0.36 -9.65
CA ILE A 128 -11.47 0.64 -8.90
C ILE A 128 -10.48 1.56 -8.16
N TYR A 129 -10.75 2.86 -8.22
CA TYR A 129 -10.08 3.85 -7.40
C TYR A 129 -10.86 4.01 -6.11
N ILE A 130 -10.17 3.85 -4.99
CA ILE A 130 -10.78 3.94 -3.67
C ILE A 130 -10.01 4.89 -2.77
N GLU A 131 -10.68 5.35 -1.73
CA GLU A 131 -10.08 6.07 -0.63
C GLU A 131 -10.39 5.31 0.65
N VAL A 132 -9.34 4.88 1.35
CA VAL A 132 -9.49 4.17 2.62
C VAL A 132 -9.87 5.17 3.69
N CYS A 133 -10.94 4.87 4.41
CA CYS A 133 -11.35 5.69 5.53
C CYS A 133 -10.38 5.53 6.70
N ASN A 134 -10.16 6.63 7.41
CA ASN A 134 -9.33 6.70 8.62
C ASN A 134 -10.19 6.98 9.84
#